data_AF-A0A3A8R6A9-F1
#
_entry.id   AF-A0A3A8R6A9-F1
#
_cell.length_a   1.000
_cell.length_b   1.000
_cell.length_c   1.000
_cell.angle_alpha   90.00
_cell.angle_beta   90.00
_cell.angle_gamma   90.00
#
_symmetry.space_group_name_H-M   'P 1'
#
loop_
_entity.id
_entity.type
_entity.pdbx_description
1 polymer ?
#
loop_
_entity_poly.entity_id
_entity_poly.type
_entity_poly.pdbx_seq_one_letter_code
_entity_poly.pdbx_strand_id
1 'polypeptide(L)'
;MPHHSPRGPFGLVPSWLRSLTVSSFALGGLLVAVPAHAAEPQEEERPNVATLLDVALEDGELTARILWTGRQEDLPQSSKLVSYDGKDSANAGVAVTPKAGEISQVKLFGALDKPWETGWAQKLVLEDSKGQPLFTQPYDVGLDCANDKECGLTVSAGVASDPDVAHVSSELSAAVTQLDAKYGQGEYDLVQEVSKNFPQLRGQAIVFAHQLLPWFPLQGPCTCSWVTTTTRTPTTTQTILQSYPGRSLYGWNGPGAKHTLSANAVTPYPVTINRTVAGNSQLSLNLSCSRWRYYYWWDLIIHRPGGLFPVRFPFPVKVPCTSPCQARFDHMGRVSGRTTISGVATAREAGAWRVNGGSPIINQLITGNNAFDADAIAVSFSATGAYNTVSTSGQVTIPSTSSFASAITTNGYAQAIHGQLTCPQIPALAGRTVSDYGTTQGTAHQLSLYWSIVDFAAGF
;
A
#
# COMPACT_ATOMS: atom_id res chain seq x y z
N MET A 1 3.22 61.54 -0.59
CA MET A 1 3.18 60.11 -0.94
C MET A 1 4.21 59.38 -0.09
N PRO A 2 3.73 58.90 1.07
CA PRO A 2 4.40 58.05 2.05
C PRO A 2 4.00 56.57 1.77
N HIS A 3 4.49 55.53 2.45
CA HIS A 3 4.03 55.15 3.78
C HIS A 3 5.03 54.26 4.54
N HIS A 4 5.29 54.70 5.76
CA HIS A 4 5.92 54.01 6.86
C HIS A 4 5.13 52.78 7.36
N SER A 5 5.85 51.77 7.87
CA SER A 5 5.89 51.23 9.27
C SER A 5 4.82 51.77 10.26
N PRO A 6 4.41 51.11 11.39
CA PRO A 6 5.19 50.19 12.23
C PRO A 6 4.39 49.20 13.16
N ARG A 7 5.13 48.52 14.05
CA ARG A 7 4.71 47.98 15.39
C ARG A 7 3.83 46.73 15.45
N GLY A 8 4.44 45.65 15.98
CA GLY A 8 3.73 44.53 16.60
C GLY A 8 3.08 44.89 17.94
N PRO A 9 2.57 43.88 18.66
CA PRO A 9 3.33 43.44 19.83
C PRO A 9 3.51 41.92 19.91
N PHE A 10 4.69 41.57 20.43
CA PHE A 10 4.99 40.39 21.26
C PHE A 10 3.74 39.91 22.03
N GLY A 11 3.39 38.63 22.07
CA GLY A 11 4.24 37.47 22.25
C GLY A 11 3.86 36.85 23.59
N LEU A 12 3.28 35.65 23.57
CA LEU A 12 3.11 34.82 24.76
C LEU A 12 3.15 33.34 24.36
N VAL A 13 4.11 32.64 24.96
CA VAL A 13 4.23 31.18 25.18
C VAL A 13 5.09 30.39 24.15
N PRO A 14 6.04 29.55 24.61
CA PRO A 14 7.43 29.60 24.16
C PRO A 14 7.97 28.33 23.45
N SER A 15 9.23 28.41 23.00
CA SER A 15 10.01 27.52 22.14
C SER A 15 10.44 26.14 22.69
N TRP A 16 9.60 25.44 23.46
CA TRP A 16 9.94 24.17 24.13
C TRP A 16 8.94 23.04 23.89
N LEU A 17 8.07 23.17 22.88
CA LEU A 17 7.19 22.10 22.39
C LEU A 17 7.53 21.60 20.97
N ARG A 18 8.76 21.81 20.48
CA ARG A 18 9.27 21.20 19.23
C ARG A 18 9.73 19.75 19.41
N SER A 19 9.03 18.97 20.22
CA SER A 19 9.36 17.57 20.47
C SER A 19 8.11 16.72 20.62
N LEU A 20 7.48 16.40 19.49
CA LEU A 20 6.69 15.19 19.27
C LEU A 20 6.78 14.88 17.76
N THR A 21 7.87 14.27 17.33
CA THR A 21 7.93 13.58 16.03
C THR A 21 7.09 12.31 16.16
N VAL A 22 5.77 12.46 15.92
CA VAL A 22 4.85 11.34 15.81
C VAL A 22 5.27 10.50 14.61
N SER A 23 5.67 9.29 14.94
CA SER A 23 6.05 8.23 14.03
C SER A 23 4.82 7.73 13.25
N SER A 24 5.07 7.32 12.00
CA SER A 24 4.27 6.34 11.26
C SER A 24 2.87 6.77 10.80
N PHE A 25 2.80 7.50 9.68
CA PHE A 25 1.61 7.51 8.83
C PHE A 25 1.41 6.11 8.23
N ALA A 26 0.55 5.33 8.86
CA ALA A 26 -0.20 4.29 8.18
C ALA A 26 -1.19 5.00 7.23
N LEU A 27 -0.97 4.84 5.93
CA LEU A 27 -1.88 5.23 4.86
C LEU A 27 -3.18 4.42 4.99
N GLY A 28 -4.11 4.99 5.75
CA GLY A 28 -5.44 4.47 6.04
C GLY A 28 -6.20 5.57 6.74
N GLY A 29 -6.68 6.55 5.97
CA GLY A 29 -7.41 7.69 6.50
C GLY A 29 -7.55 8.80 5.48
N LEU A 30 -8.78 8.97 4.99
CA LEU A 30 -9.37 10.20 4.47
C LEU A 30 -8.37 11.26 3.99
N LEU A 31 -8.09 11.26 2.69
CA LEU A 31 -7.83 12.53 2.01
C LEU A 31 -9.14 13.29 2.01
N VAL A 32 -9.36 14.07 3.07
CA VAL A 32 -10.26 15.21 3.06
C VAL A 32 -9.65 16.17 2.04
N ALA A 33 -10.08 16.04 0.78
CA ALA A 33 -9.90 17.11 -0.17
C ALA A 33 -10.62 18.33 0.39
N VAL A 34 -9.86 19.43 0.46
CA VAL A 34 -10.37 20.78 0.70
C VAL A 34 -11.64 20.97 -0.14
N PRO A 35 -12.75 21.46 0.41
CA PRO A 35 -13.96 21.65 -0.38
C PRO A 35 -13.64 22.64 -1.48
N ALA A 36 -13.57 22.17 -2.73
CA ALA A 36 -13.57 23.04 -3.88
C ALA A 36 -14.98 23.64 -3.95
N HIS A 37 -15.13 24.79 -3.28
CA HIS A 37 -16.33 25.62 -3.22
C HIS A 37 -17.57 24.92 -2.63
N ALA A 38 -17.43 24.41 -1.39
CA ALA A 38 -18.50 24.71 -0.45
C ALA A 38 -18.52 26.25 -0.35
N ALA A 39 -19.62 26.88 -0.75
CA ALA A 39 -19.85 28.29 -0.46
C ALA A 39 -19.39 28.56 0.98
N GLU A 40 -18.61 29.63 1.17
CA GLU A 40 -18.22 30.09 2.51
C GLU A 40 -19.44 29.95 3.44
N PRO A 41 -19.31 29.33 4.61
CA PRO A 41 -20.39 29.35 5.57
C PRO A 41 -20.53 30.81 6.00
N GLN A 42 -21.42 31.54 5.32
CA GLN A 42 -22.01 32.73 5.91
C GLN A 42 -22.62 32.26 7.23
N GLU A 43 -22.07 32.77 8.33
CA GLU A 43 -22.72 32.78 9.63
C GLU A 43 -24.05 33.55 9.48
N GLU A 44 -25.08 32.87 9.00
CA GLU A 44 -26.46 33.26 9.25
C GLU A 44 -27.07 32.20 10.16
N GLU A 45 -27.41 32.60 11.39
CA GLU A 45 -28.10 31.82 12.44
C GLU A 45 -29.53 31.38 12.04
N ARG A 46 -29.80 31.12 10.76
CA ARG A 46 -31.09 30.64 10.28
C ARG A 46 -30.99 29.16 9.90
N PRO A 47 -31.80 28.28 10.53
CA PRO A 47 -31.93 26.89 10.09
C PRO A 47 -32.23 26.78 8.59
N ASN A 48 -31.70 25.74 7.94
CA ASN A 48 -31.96 25.46 6.52
C ASN A 48 -33.47 25.49 6.21
N VAL A 49 -33.86 26.22 5.16
CA VAL A 49 -35.26 26.38 4.73
C VAL A 49 -35.87 25.04 4.28
N ALA A 50 -35.03 24.15 3.75
CA ALA A 50 -35.39 22.80 3.33
C ALA A 50 -34.21 21.84 3.54
N THR A 51 -34.52 20.58 3.85
CA THR A 51 -33.54 19.50 4.00
C THR A 51 -33.99 18.30 3.16
N LEU A 52 -33.10 17.74 2.35
CA LEU A 52 -33.37 16.49 1.67
C LEU A 52 -33.20 15.31 2.63
N LEU A 53 -34.24 14.50 2.81
CA LEU A 53 -34.25 13.35 3.72
C LEU A 53 -33.67 12.10 3.05
N ASP A 54 -34.10 11.82 1.83
CA ASP A 54 -33.64 10.68 1.06
C ASP A 54 -33.71 10.95 -0.45
N VAL A 55 -32.91 10.16 -1.17
CA VAL A 55 -32.96 10.00 -2.63
C VAL A 55 -33.00 8.51 -2.88
N ALA A 56 -34.06 8.06 -3.55
CA ALA A 56 -34.28 6.65 -3.83
C ALA A 56 -34.81 6.46 -5.25
N LEU A 57 -34.75 5.22 -5.72
CA LEU A 57 -35.41 4.80 -6.95
C LEU A 57 -36.73 4.13 -6.61
N GLU A 58 -37.83 4.75 -7.01
CA GLU A 58 -39.19 4.19 -6.85
C GLU A 58 -39.84 4.09 -8.23
N ASP A 59 -40.35 2.90 -8.59
CA ASP A 59 -40.88 2.60 -9.92
C ASP A 59 -39.87 2.90 -11.05
N GLY A 60 -38.58 2.80 -10.73
CA GLY A 60 -37.45 3.12 -11.60
C GLY A 60 -37.12 4.61 -11.70
N GLU A 61 -37.88 5.51 -11.08
CA GLU A 61 -37.67 6.95 -11.16
C GLU A 61 -37.01 7.51 -9.91
N LEU A 62 -36.20 8.55 -10.10
CA LEU A 62 -35.55 9.25 -9.02
C LEU A 62 -36.62 9.96 -8.17
N THR A 63 -36.74 9.53 -6.93
CA THR A 63 -37.66 10.11 -5.96
C THR A 63 -36.85 10.79 -4.85
N ALA A 64 -37.22 12.03 -4.57
CA ALA A 64 -36.60 12.88 -3.58
C ALA A 64 -37.63 13.25 -2.51
N ARG A 65 -37.29 13.10 -1.22
CA ARG A 65 -38.15 13.54 -0.12
C ARG A 65 -37.54 14.75 0.58
N ILE A 66 -38.25 15.88 0.51
CA ILE A 66 -37.81 17.16 1.04
C ILE A 66 -38.61 17.48 2.30
N LEU A 67 -37.91 17.70 3.43
CA LEU A 67 -38.49 18.25 4.65
C LEU A 67 -38.39 19.77 4.63
N TRP A 68 -39.53 20.44 4.75
CA TRP A 68 -39.60 21.90 4.84
C TRP A 68 -39.53 22.37 6.28
N THR A 69 -38.94 23.55 6.50
CA THR A 69 -38.96 24.20 7.82
C THR A 69 -40.39 24.43 8.32
N GLY A 70 -40.59 24.40 9.64
CA GLY A 70 -41.89 24.66 10.28
C GLY A 70 -42.30 26.14 10.29
N ARG A 71 -41.42 27.05 9.86
CA ARG A 71 -41.65 28.50 9.86
C ARG A 71 -42.19 28.96 8.50
N GLN A 72 -43.47 29.31 8.44
CA GLN A 72 -44.15 29.67 7.20
C GLN A 72 -43.55 30.92 6.54
N GLU A 73 -43.02 31.84 7.33
CA GLU A 73 -42.37 33.08 6.92
C GLU A 73 -41.05 32.90 6.14
N ASP A 74 -40.39 31.75 6.31
CA ASP A 74 -39.12 31.43 5.63
C ASP A 74 -39.33 30.67 4.32
N LEU A 75 -40.55 30.17 4.06
CA LEU A 75 -40.81 29.36 2.88
C LEU A 75 -40.96 30.22 1.63
N PRO A 76 -40.32 29.83 0.51
CA PRO A 76 -40.52 30.51 -0.76
C PRO A 76 -41.95 30.28 -1.27
N GLN A 77 -42.50 31.22 -2.04
CA GLN A 77 -43.85 31.06 -2.60
C GLN A 77 -43.96 29.93 -3.62
N SER A 78 -42.85 29.65 -4.31
CA SER A 78 -42.69 28.50 -5.21
C SER A 78 -41.24 28.07 -5.19
N SER A 79 -41.02 26.78 -5.41
CA SER A 79 -39.69 26.20 -5.54
C SER A 79 -39.67 25.20 -6.69
N LYS A 80 -38.48 24.91 -7.20
CA LYS A 80 -38.28 23.92 -8.25
C LYS A 80 -37.12 23.03 -7.87
N LEU A 81 -37.35 21.73 -7.82
CA LEU A 81 -36.27 20.77 -7.70
C LEU A 81 -35.77 20.45 -9.11
N VAL A 82 -34.49 20.71 -9.37
CA VAL A 82 -33.84 20.49 -10.66
C VAL A 82 -32.73 19.45 -10.47
N SER A 83 -32.72 18.46 -11.35
CA SER A 83 -31.60 17.52 -11.47
C SER A 83 -30.63 18.03 -12.52
N TYR A 84 -29.35 18.01 -12.16
CA TYR A 84 -28.23 18.30 -13.04
C TYR A 84 -27.42 17.02 -13.20
N ASP A 85 -27.11 16.67 -14.46
CA ASP A 85 -26.30 15.50 -14.77
C ASP A 85 -24.81 15.72 -14.43
N GLY A 86 -23.97 14.71 -14.67
CA GLY A 86 -22.53 14.80 -14.39
C GLY A 86 -21.73 15.73 -15.31
N LYS A 87 -22.39 16.41 -16.28
CA LYS A 87 -21.84 17.51 -17.08
C LYS A 87 -22.45 18.86 -16.68
N ASP A 88 -23.07 18.92 -15.50
CA ASP A 88 -23.76 20.09 -14.97
C ASP A 88 -24.86 20.63 -15.90
N SER A 89 -25.45 19.76 -16.73
CA SER A 89 -26.58 20.11 -17.59
C SER A 89 -27.89 19.73 -16.90
N ALA A 90 -28.83 20.69 -16.82
CA ALA A 90 -30.15 20.43 -16.25
C ALA A 90 -30.89 19.40 -17.11
N ASN A 91 -31.24 18.25 -16.53
CA ASN A 91 -31.84 17.12 -17.25
C ASN A 91 -33.28 16.80 -16.84
N ALA A 92 -33.68 17.16 -15.62
CA ALA A 92 -35.06 17.04 -15.15
C ALA A 92 -35.39 18.17 -14.18
N GLY A 93 -36.67 18.51 -14.04
CA GLY A 93 -37.09 19.43 -13.01
C GLY A 93 -38.58 19.42 -12.76
N VAL A 94 -38.97 19.60 -11.50
CA VAL A 94 -40.36 19.57 -11.05
C VAL A 94 -40.62 20.71 -10.08
N ALA A 95 -41.75 21.39 -10.28
CA ALA A 95 -42.21 22.41 -9.35
C ALA A 95 -42.65 21.76 -8.04
N VAL A 96 -42.20 22.33 -6.92
CA VAL A 96 -42.53 21.87 -5.57
C VAL A 96 -43.18 23.03 -4.83
N THR A 97 -44.35 22.76 -4.26
CA THR A 97 -45.07 23.72 -3.43
C THR A 97 -44.72 23.47 -1.97
N PRO A 98 -43.91 24.34 -1.33
CA PRO A 98 -43.50 24.14 0.05
C PRO A 98 -44.68 24.30 1.02
N LYS A 99 -44.67 23.49 2.07
CA LYS A 99 -45.64 23.54 3.16
C LYS A 99 -44.93 23.38 4.48
N ALA A 100 -45.22 24.25 5.44
CA ALA A 100 -44.49 24.32 6.70
C ALA A 100 -44.56 23.00 7.48
N GLY A 101 -43.38 22.44 7.79
CA GLY A 101 -43.23 21.20 8.56
C GLY A 101 -43.66 19.91 7.84
N GLU A 102 -44.08 19.98 6.57
CA GLU A 102 -44.47 18.81 5.79
C GLU A 102 -43.31 18.25 4.95
N ILE A 103 -43.43 16.96 4.58
CA ILE A 103 -42.53 16.29 3.65
C ILE A 103 -43.15 16.33 2.26
N SER A 104 -42.43 16.90 1.30
CA SER A 104 -42.78 16.81 -0.13
C SER A 104 -42.03 15.64 -0.76
N GLN A 105 -42.77 14.69 -1.35
CA GLN A 105 -42.21 13.62 -2.16
C GLN A 105 -42.34 13.98 -3.63
N VAL A 106 -41.22 13.99 -4.35
CA VAL A 106 -41.14 14.49 -5.72
C VAL A 106 -40.45 13.44 -6.59
N LYS A 107 -41.11 13.06 -7.70
CA LYS A 107 -40.53 12.18 -8.72
C LYS A 107 -39.94 13.02 -9.85
N LEU A 108 -38.65 12.83 -10.14
CA LEU A 108 -37.92 13.54 -11.19
C LEU A 108 -37.77 12.65 -12.43
N PHE A 109 -38.81 12.68 -13.27
CA PHE A 109 -38.82 11.98 -14.55
C PHE A 109 -37.66 12.44 -15.45
N GLY A 110 -36.85 11.50 -15.94
CA GLY A 110 -35.71 11.78 -16.82
C GLY A 110 -34.40 12.15 -16.11
N ALA A 111 -34.37 12.25 -14.77
CA ALA A 111 -33.15 12.58 -14.03
C ALA A 111 -32.01 11.57 -14.24
N LEU A 112 -32.34 10.30 -14.49
CA LEU A 112 -31.37 9.22 -14.70
C LEU A 112 -31.21 8.86 -16.19
N ASP A 113 -31.41 9.81 -17.10
CA ASP A 113 -31.22 9.57 -18.52
C ASP A 113 -29.73 9.39 -18.85
N LYS A 114 -29.36 8.13 -19.10
CA LYS A 114 -28.04 7.69 -19.60
C LYS A 114 -26.85 8.20 -18.77
N PRO A 115 -26.73 7.84 -17.48
CA PRO A 115 -25.60 8.24 -16.63
C PRO A 115 -24.23 7.80 -17.18
N TRP A 116 -24.17 6.77 -18.02
CA TRP A 116 -22.93 6.38 -18.71
C TRP A 116 -22.47 7.38 -19.78
N GLU A 117 -23.36 8.21 -20.35
CA GLU A 117 -23.00 9.27 -21.31
C GLU A 117 -22.76 10.62 -20.61
N THR A 118 -23.50 10.88 -19.53
CA THR A 118 -23.56 12.19 -18.86
C THR A 118 -22.79 12.25 -17.55
N GLY A 119 -22.49 11.11 -16.92
CA GLY A 119 -21.75 10.99 -15.67
C GLY A 119 -22.53 10.26 -14.57
N TRP A 120 -21.78 9.53 -13.74
CA TRP A 120 -22.32 8.71 -12.66
C TRP A 120 -22.51 9.48 -11.35
N ALA A 121 -21.80 10.58 -11.15
CA ALA A 121 -22.05 11.53 -10.07
C ALA A 121 -22.95 12.65 -10.61
N GLN A 122 -24.04 12.94 -9.90
CA GLN A 122 -25.05 13.92 -10.30
C GLN A 122 -25.44 14.79 -9.10
N LYS A 123 -26.22 15.85 -9.31
CA LYS A 123 -26.68 16.72 -8.22
C LYS A 123 -28.12 17.16 -8.37
N LEU A 124 -28.80 17.26 -7.24
CA LEU A 124 -30.10 17.90 -7.11
C LEU A 124 -29.91 19.31 -6.57
N VAL A 125 -30.52 20.29 -7.21
CA VAL A 125 -30.57 21.68 -6.74
C VAL A 125 -32.02 22.04 -6.52
N LEU A 126 -32.36 22.42 -5.29
CA LEU A 126 -33.64 23.05 -5.02
C LEU A 126 -33.48 24.55 -5.24
N GLU A 127 -34.23 25.11 -6.19
CA GLU A 127 -34.20 26.52 -6.55
C GLU A 127 -35.43 27.23 -5.98
N ASP A 128 -35.26 28.48 -5.55
CA ASP A 128 -36.36 29.36 -5.17
C ASP A 128 -37.06 29.95 -6.41
N SER A 129 -38.10 30.76 -6.19
CA SER A 129 -38.84 31.45 -7.26
C SER A 129 -38.00 32.40 -8.13
N LYS A 130 -36.79 32.75 -7.71
CA LYS A 130 -35.84 33.62 -8.41
C LYS A 130 -34.71 32.82 -9.07
N GLY A 131 -34.73 31.49 -8.97
CA GLY A 131 -33.68 30.61 -9.49
C GLY A 131 -32.43 30.56 -8.60
N GLN A 132 -32.50 31.02 -7.35
CA GLN A 132 -31.40 30.93 -6.39
C GLN A 132 -31.41 29.56 -5.68
N PRO A 133 -30.26 28.90 -5.51
CA PRO A 133 -30.19 27.60 -4.87
C PRO A 133 -30.48 27.70 -3.37
N LEU A 134 -31.54 27.03 -2.92
CA LEU A 134 -31.91 26.84 -1.52
C LEU A 134 -31.12 25.71 -0.86
N PHE A 135 -30.85 24.63 -1.61
CA PHE A 135 -29.86 23.61 -1.26
C PHE A 135 -29.34 22.91 -2.50
N THR A 136 -28.16 22.30 -2.38
CA THR A 136 -27.59 21.38 -3.38
C THR A 136 -27.24 20.07 -2.71
N GLN A 137 -27.69 18.95 -3.28
CA GLN A 137 -27.37 17.61 -2.78
C GLN A 137 -26.78 16.76 -3.91
N PRO A 138 -25.50 16.34 -3.80
CA PRO A 138 -24.92 15.35 -4.70
C PRO A 138 -25.49 13.95 -4.44
N TYR A 139 -25.61 13.15 -5.50
CA TYR A 139 -25.98 11.75 -5.45
C TYR A 139 -25.21 10.94 -6.49
N ASP A 140 -24.89 9.70 -6.14
CA ASP A 140 -24.18 8.77 -7.01
C ASP A 140 -25.18 7.80 -7.63
N VAL A 141 -25.09 7.65 -8.95
CA VAL A 141 -25.82 6.64 -9.71
C VAL A 141 -24.94 5.40 -9.84
N GLY A 142 -25.49 4.27 -9.46
CA GLY A 142 -24.83 2.98 -9.48
C GLY A 142 -25.50 1.99 -10.42
N LEU A 143 -24.94 0.78 -10.46
CA LEU A 143 -25.56 -0.39 -11.06
C LEU A 143 -25.72 -1.47 -9.99
N ASP A 144 -26.83 -2.18 -10.05
CA ASP A 144 -27.01 -3.47 -9.38
C ASP A 144 -27.27 -4.54 -10.45
N CYS A 145 -26.40 -5.54 -10.50
CA CYS A 145 -26.34 -6.48 -11.62
C CYS A 145 -26.70 -7.88 -11.15
N ALA A 146 -27.89 -8.34 -11.54
CA ALA A 146 -28.36 -9.69 -11.21
C ALA A 146 -27.44 -10.78 -11.81
N ASN A 147 -26.96 -10.54 -13.03
CA ASN A 147 -26.07 -11.47 -13.75
C ASN A 147 -24.96 -10.69 -14.51
N ASP A 148 -24.26 -11.37 -15.41
CA ASP A 148 -23.16 -10.83 -16.24
C ASP A 148 -23.63 -10.06 -17.48
N LYS A 149 -24.95 -9.92 -17.68
CA LYS A 149 -25.57 -9.30 -18.86
C LYS A 149 -26.61 -8.23 -18.54
N GLU A 150 -27.23 -8.27 -17.38
CA GLU A 150 -28.37 -7.44 -17.02
C GLU A 150 -28.13 -6.73 -15.68
N CYS A 151 -28.35 -5.42 -15.68
CA CYS A 151 -28.22 -4.56 -14.52
C CYS A 151 -29.38 -3.57 -14.40
N GLY A 152 -29.78 -3.24 -13.19
CA GLY A 152 -30.66 -2.11 -12.87
C GLY A 152 -29.86 -0.91 -12.39
N LEU A 153 -30.42 0.29 -12.57
CA LEU A 153 -29.87 1.50 -11.95
C LEU A 153 -30.13 1.48 -10.44
N THR A 154 -29.16 1.98 -9.68
CA THR A 154 -29.30 2.27 -8.25
C THR A 154 -28.89 3.70 -7.97
N VAL A 155 -29.31 4.26 -6.84
CA VAL A 155 -28.88 5.58 -6.38
C VAL A 155 -28.49 5.52 -4.92
N SER A 156 -27.46 6.28 -4.57
CA SER A 156 -27.02 6.47 -3.19
C SER A 156 -26.70 7.94 -2.95
N ALA A 157 -26.74 8.35 -1.67
CA ALA A 157 -26.23 9.65 -1.29
C ALA A 157 -24.76 9.77 -1.73
N GLY A 158 -24.46 10.81 -2.50
CA GLY A 158 -23.14 11.04 -3.06
C GLY A 158 -22.34 12.02 -2.20
N VAL A 159 -21.05 12.11 -2.48
CA VAL A 159 -20.19 13.15 -1.91
C VAL A 159 -19.95 14.18 -3.01
N ALA A 160 -19.99 15.48 -2.69
CA ALA A 160 -19.69 16.52 -3.67
C ALA A 160 -18.28 16.30 -4.20
N SER A 161 -18.16 16.01 -5.48
CA SER A 161 -16.91 15.66 -6.12
C SER A 161 -16.74 16.41 -7.42
N ASP A 162 -15.47 16.58 -7.77
CA ASP A 162 -15.08 17.05 -9.08
C ASP A 162 -15.51 16.00 -10.13
N PRO A 163 -16.12 16.38 -11.28
CA PRO A 163 -16.39 15.47 -12.40
C PRO A 163 -15.15 14.68 -12.85
N ASP A 164 -13.97 15.15 -12.46
CA ASP A 164 -12.68 14.54 -12.74
C ASP A 164 -12.24 13.44 -11.74
N VAL A 165 -13.09 13.01 -10.81
CA VAL A 165 -12.73 11.99 -9.81
C VAL A 165 -13.58 10.74 -9.97
N ALA A 166 -12.93 9.58 -10.13
CA ALA A 166 -13.61 8.29 -10.13
C ALA A 166 -14.04 7.91 -8.70
N HIS A 167 -15.31 7.53 -8.54
CA HIS A 167 -15.85 7.15 -7.24
C HIS A 167 -15.71 5.65 -7.01
N VAL A 168 -15.22 5.28 -5.83
CA VAL A 168 -15.10 3.89 -5.41
C VAL A 168 -15.64 3.75 -4.00
N SER A 169 -16.54 2.80 -3.79
CA SER A 169 -17.03 2.47 -2.45
C SER A 169 -15.91 1.87 -1.60
N SER A 170 -16.05 1.98 -0.28
CA SER A 170 -15.08 1.40 0.65
C SER A 170 -14.97 -0.13 0.48
N GLU A 171 -16.09 -0.76 0.17
CA GLU A 171 -16.26 -2.19 -0.03
C GLU A 171 -15.57 -2.65 -1.31
N LEU A 172 -15.75 -1.92 -2.42
CA LEU A 172 -15.06 -2.22 -3.69
C LEU A 172 -13.56 -1.96 -3.55
N SER A 173 -13.15 -0.90 -2.88
CA SER A 173 -11.73 -0.61 -2.61
C SER A 173 -11.05 -1.74 -1.81
N ALA A 174 -11.72 -2.26 -0.78
CA ALA A 174 -11.25 -3.41 -0.03
C ALA A 174 -11.19 -4.69 -0.87
N ALA A 175 -12.18 -4.93 -1.73
CA ALA A 175 -12.19 -6.07 -2.65
C ALA A 175 -11.03 -6.02 -3.66
N VAL A 176 -10.76 -4.86 -4.26
CA VAL A 176 -9.61 -4.66 -5.16
C VAL A 176 -8.29 -4.92 -4.44
N THR A 177 -8.15 -4.45 -3.20
CA THR A 177 -6.97 -4.70 -2.38
C THR A 177 -6.73 -6.19 -2.13
N GLN A 178 -7.81 -6.96 -1.89
CA GLN A 178 -7.72 -8.42 -1.73
C GLN A 178 -7.34 -9.14 -3.03
N LEU A 179 -7.89 -8.71 -4.17
CA LEU A 179 -7.52 -9.24 -5.47
C LEU A 179 -6.05 -8.95 -5.80
N ASP A 180 -5.57 -7.75 -5.50
CA ASP A 180 -4.16 -7.37 -5.66
C ASP A 180 -3.23 -8.28 -4.85
N ALA A 181 -3.58 -8.56 -3.59
CA ALA A 181 -2.82 -9.48 -2.76
C ALA A 181 -2.83 -10.92 -3.29
N LYS A 182 -3.96 -11.36 -3.85
CA LYS A 182 -4.14 -12.71 -4.41
C LYS A 182 -3.33 -12.91 -5.70
N TYR A 183 -3.35 -11.95 -6.61
CA TYR A 183 -2.74 -12.08 -7.94
C TYR A 183 -1.28 -11.59 -7.97
N GLY A 184 -0.85 -10.73 -7.05
CA GLY A 184 0.54 -10.30 -6.93
C GLY A 184 1.06 -9.63 -8.20
N GLN A 185 1.98 -10.29 -8.92
CA GLN A 185 2.53 -9.83 -10.21
C GLN A 185 1.71 -10.30 -11.43
N GLY A 186 0.67 -11.09 -11.22
CA GLY A 186 -0.20 -11.63 -12.26
C GLY A 186 -1.20 -10.61 -12.78
N GLU A 187 -1.75 -10.89 -13.96
CA GLU A 187 -2.82 -10.11 -14.56
C GLU A 187 -4.18 -10.61 -14.08
N TYR A 188 -5.12 -9.70 -13.83
CA TYR A 188 -6.51 -10.07 -13.58
C TYR A 188 -7.49 -9.04 -14.13
N ASP A 189 -8.63 -9.53 -14.60
CA ASP A 189 -9.76 -8.70 -15.03
C ASP A 189 -10.56 -8.27 -13.80
N LEU A 190 -10.65 -6.96 -13.57
CA LEU A 190 -11.32 -6.42 -12.39
C LEU A 190 -12.78 -6.85 -12.31
N VAL A 191 -13.52 -6.69 -13.40
CA VAL A 191 -14.96 -6.92 -13.41
C VAL A 191 -15.24 -8.42 -13.28
N GLN A 192 -14.47 -9.27 -13.94
CA GLN A 192 -14.64 -10.73 -13.82
C GLN A 192 -14.29 -11.24 -12.42
N GLU A 193 -13.15 -10.82 -11.87
CA GLU A 193 -12.73 -11.30 -10.56
C GLU A 193 -13.58 -10.74 -9.43
N VAL A 194 -14.03 -9.49 -9.50
CA VAL A 194 -15.03 -8.97 -8.55
C VAL A 194 -16.34 -9.74 -8.71
N SER A 195 -16.83 -9.96 -9.94
CA SER A 195 -18.07 -10.71 -10.20
C SER A 195 -18.04 -12.14 -9.65
N LYS A 196 -16.86 -12.76 -9.61
CA LYS A 196 -16.66 -14.14 -9.14
C LYS A 196 -16.49 -14.23 -7.63
N ASN A 197 -15.69 -13.35 -7.03
CA ASN A 197 -15.33 -13.43 -5.61
C ASN A 197 -16.23 -12.55 -4.72
N PHE A 198 -16.84 -11.49 -5.28
CA PHE A 198 -17.70 -10.51 -4.60
C PHE A 198 -18.90 -10.12 -5.49
N PRO A 199 -19.81 -11.06 -5.82
CA PRO A 199 -20.86 -10.86 -6.83
C PRO A 199 -21.75 -9.65 -6.55
N GLN A 200 -22.00 -9.30 -5.29
CA GLN A 200 -22.77 -8.12 -4.88
C GLN A 200 -22.12 -6.78 -5.23
N LEU A 201 -20.82 -6.75 -5.52
CA LEU A 201 -20.08 -5.55 -5.92
C LEU A 201 -19.91 -5.43 -7.44
N ARG A 202 -20.50 -6.35 -8.23
CA ARG A 202 -20.35 -6.39 -9.69
C ARG A 202 -20.71 -5.06 -10.35
N GLY A 203 -21.89 -4.52 -10.04
CA GLY A 203 -22.35 -3.27 -10.64
C GLY A 203 -21.46 -2.08 -10.28
N GLN A 204 -20.97 -2.03 -9.05
CA GLN A 204 -20.01 -1.01 -8.62
C GLN A 204 -18.68 -1.13 -9.38
N ALA A 205 -18.18 -2.35 -9.62
CA ALA A 205 -16.96 -2.57 -10.39
C ALA A 205 -17.12 -2.15 -11.86
N ILE A 206 -18.30 -2.37 -12.46
CA ILE A 206 -18.61 -1.93 -13.84
C ILE A 206 -18.66 -0.41 -13.93
N VAL A 207 -19.34 0.27 -12.99
CA VAL A 207 -19.39 1.73 -12.93
C VAL A 207 -17.99 2.31 -12.75
N PHE A 208 -17.22 1.78 -11.79
CA PHE A 208 -15.85 2.20 -11.54
C PHE A 208 -14.96 2.01 -12.79
N ALA A 209 -15.04 0.85 -13.46
CA ALA A 209 -14.33 0.60 -14.70
C ALA A 209 -14.69 1.60 -15.81
N HIS A 210 -15.96 1.98 -15.92
CA HIS A 210 -16.42 2.98 -16.88
C HIS A 210 -15.92 4.39 -16.55
N GLN A 211 -15.89 4.77 -15.27
CA GLN A 211 -15.37 6.07 -14.82
C GLN A 211 -13.88 6.24 -15.12
N LEU A 212 -13.11 5.16 -15.11
CA LEU A 212 -11.67 5.20 -15.43
C LEU A 212 -11.37 5.36 -16.93
N LEU A 213 -12.36 5.21 -17.81
CA LEU A 213 -12.16 5.18 -19.27
C LEU A 213 -11.75 6.53 -19.88
N PRO A 214 -12.44 7.68 -19.63
CA PRO A 214 -12.08 8.96 -20.24
C PRO A 214 -10.65 9.42 -19.90
N TRP A 215 -10.17 8.99 -18.73
CA TRP A 215 -8.87 9.28 -18.18
C TRP A 215 -7.76 8.51 -18.90
N PHE A 216 -8.07 7.29 -19.34
CA PHE A 216 -7.10 6.29 -19.75
C PHE A 216 -7.59 5.51 -20.98
N PRO A 217 -7.66 6.13 -22.18
CA PRO A 217 -8.35 5.55 -23.34
C PRO A 217 -7.79 4.19 -23.82
N LEU A 218 -6.57 3.82 -23.38
CA LEU A 218 -5.98 2.50 -23.64
C LEU A 218 -5.18 1.95 -22.44
N GLN A 219 -4.53 2.81 -21.64
CA GLN A 219 -3.63 2.43 -20.55
C GLN A 219 -3.67 3.47 -19.42
N GLY A 220 -3.91 3.03 -18.17
CA GLY A 220 -3.79 3.88 -16.98
C GLY A 220 -2.32 4.15 -16.56
N PRO A 221 -2.07 5.10 -15.64
CA PRO A 221 -0.74 5.35 -15.10
C PRO A 221 -0.23 4.12 -14.37
N CYS A 222 1.10 3.96 -14.38
CA CYS A 222 1.76 2.89 -13.65
C CYS A 222 1.79 3.25 -12.17
N THR A 223 1.02 2.53 -11.35
CA THR A 223 1.01 2.68 -9.88
C THR A 223 1.99 1.67 -9.29
N CYS A 224 2.86 2.10 -8.39
CA CYS A 224 3.93 1.27 -7.84
C CYS A 224 3.85 1.18 -6.32
N SER A 225 4.09 -0.02 -5.78
CA SER A 225 4.23 -0.26 -4.35
C SER A 225 5.52 -1.03 -4.05
N TRP A 226 6.10 -0.79 -2.89
CA TRP A 226 7.27 -1.51 -2.42
C TRP A 226 6.89 -2.89 -1.88
N VAL A 227 7.54 -3.94 -2.36
CA VAL A 227 7.38 -5.32 -1.91
C VAL A 227 8.72 -5.83 -1.40
N THR A 228 8.73 -6.38 -0.20
CA THR A 228 9.94 -6.93 0.42
C THR A 228 9.85 -8.44 0.50
N THR A 229 10.96 -9.13 0.25
CA THR A 229 11.04 -10.59 0.41
C THR A 229 12.35 -10.95 1.08
N THR A 230 12.28 -11.77 2.13
CA THR A 230 13.46 -12.30 2.83
C THR A 230 13.47 -13.81 2.65
N THR A 231 14.53 -14.33 2.02
CA THR A 231 14.74 -15.76 1.87
C THR A 231 15.96 -16.17 2.70
N ARG A 232 15.85 -17.32 3.39
CA ARG A 232 16.89 -17.80 4.28
C ARG A 232 17.09 -19.29 4.08
N THR A 233 18.34 -19.73 3.98
CA THR A 233 18.72 -21.14 3.82
C THR A 233 19.82 -21.46 4.84
N PRO A 234 19.70 -22.49 5.69
CA PRO A 234 18.54 -23.38 5.87
C PRO A 234 17.26 -22.60 6.26
N THR A 235 16.05 -23.11 6.01
CA THR A 235 14.79 -22.45 6.43
C THR A 235 14.31 -22.90 7.81
N THR A 236 14.84 -24.03 8.30
CA THR A 236 14.47 -24.66 9.57
C THR A 236 15.70 -24.98 10.41
N THR A 237 15.52 -24.93 11.72
CA THR A 237 16.52 -25.21 12.77
C THR A 237 17.08 -26.64 12.66
N GLN A 238 18.37 -26.82 12.35
CA GLN A 238 19.08 -28.13 12.37
C GLN A 238 19.89 -28.36 13.68
N THR A 239 19.30 -28.78 14.80
CA THR A 239 20.03 -28.97 16.09
C THR A 239 21.39 -29.69 15.94
N ILE A 240 22.51 -28.98 16.12
CA ILE A 240 23.84 -29.60 15.99
C ILE A 240 24.27 -30.13 17.36
N LEU A 241 24.51 -31.43 17.44
CA LEU A 241 24.84 -32.18 18.66
C LEU A 241 25.84 -33.28 18.27
N GLN A 242 26.67 -33.71 19.22
CA GLN A 242 27.63 -34.81 18.99
C GLN A 242 27.68 -35.79 20.15
N SER A 243 28.38 -36.89 19.91
CA SER A 243 27.90 -38.24 20.14
C SER A 243 28.75 -39.05 21.14
N TYR A 244 28.51 -40.36 21.20
CA TYR A 244 29.35 -41.35 21.88
C TYR A 244 29.86 -42.42 20.86
N PRO A 245 31.16 -42.79 20.82
CA PRO A 245 32.25 -42.22 21.58
C PRO A 245 32.74 -40.91 20.93
N GLY A 246 31.90 -40.23 20.14
CA GLY A 246 32.24 -39.01 19.38
C GLY A 246 32.45 -37.80 20.27
N ARG A 247 33.71 -37.58 20.63
CA ARG A 247 34.09 -36.87 21.84
C ARG A 247 33.81 -35.38 21.96
N SER A 248 33.23 -34.71 20.94
CA SER A 248 32.07 -33.79 21.04
C SER A 248 32.07 -32.70 19.94
N LEU A 249 30.89 -32.14 19.64
CA LEU A 249 30.53 -31.06 18.70
C LEU A 249 29.17 -30.52 19.06
N TYR A 250 28.89 -29.25 18.78
CA TYR A 250 27.67 -28.62 19.23
C TYR A 250 27.24 -27.40 18.40
N GLY A 251 25.91 -27.25 18.30
CA GLY A 251 24.96 -26.24 17.76
C GLY A 251 25.54 -25.07 16.99
N TRP A 252 25.02 -24.62 15.85
CA TRP A 252 23.67 -24.37 15.36
C TRP A 252 23.78 -23.90 13.86
N ASN A 253 22.75 -23.61 13.08
CA ASN A 253 21.84 -24.57 12.48
C ASN A 253 20.75 -23.95 11.58
N GLY A 254 20.78 -22.65 11.36
CA GLY A 254 19.81 -21.97 10.51
C GLY A 254 18.61 -21.40 11.27
N PRO A 255 17.99 -20.33 10.75
CA PRO A 255 17.59 -20.39 9.36
C PRO A 255 18.08 -19.18 8.59
N GLY A 256 19.20 -19.29 7.88
CA GLY A 256 19.85 -18.17 7.21
C GLY A 256 21.36 -18.28 7.29
N ALA A 257 22.08 -17.22 6.97
CA ALA A 257 23.54 -17.10 7.07
C ALA A 257 24.06 -17.10 8.53
N LYS A 258 23.51 -17.97 9.38
CA LYS A 258 23.57 -17.86 10.82
C LYS A 258 24.01 -19.22 11.36
N HIS A 259 25.21 -19.30 11.94
CA HIS A 259 25.77 -20.56 12.40
C HIS A 259 26.63 -20.41 13.66
N THR A 260 26.57 -21.43 14.49
CA THR A 260 27.56 -21.69 15.55
C THR A 260 28.09 -23.08 15.30
N LEU A 261 29.32 -23.38 15.63
CA LEU A 261 29.68 -24.78 15.74
C LEU A 261 30.88 -24.94 16.67
N SER A 262 30.69 -25.75 17.70
CA SER A 262 31.70 -26.12 18.68
C SER A 262 32.09 -27.57 18.44
N ALA A 263 33.29 -28.00 18.83
CA ALA A 263 33.66 -29.42 18.97
C ALA A 263 34.96 -29.63 19.73
N ASN A 264 34.96 -30.54 20.70
CA ASN A 264 36.04 -30.82 21.66
C ASN A 264 36.30 -32.32 21.75
N ALA A 265 37.53 -32.80 21.98
CA ALA A 265 37.78 -34.23 22.23
C ALA A 265 39.17 -34.55 22.82
N VAL A 266 39.21 -35.45 23.81
CA VAL A 266 40.39 -35.86 24.60
C VAL A 266 40.45 -37.42 24.65
N THR A 267 41.38 -38.16 23.98
CA THR A 267 41.30 -39.66 23.78
C THR A 267 42.61 -40.47 23.54
N PRO A 268 42.69 -41.79 23.90
CA PRO A 268 43.77 -42.72 23.48
C PRO A 268 43.47 -43.66 22.25
N TYR A 269 42.35 -43.51 21.53
CA TYR A 269 42.04 -44.24 20.27
C TYR A 269 41.60 -43.27 19.15
N PRO A 270 41.78 -43.62 17.85
CA PRO A 270 41.64 -42.65 16.77
C PRO A 270 40.19 -42.26 16.46
N VAL A 271 39.89 -40.96 16.56
CA VAL A 271 38.58 -40.38 16.14
C VAL A 271 38.80 -39.05 15.44
N THR A 272 38.40 -38.93 14.17
CA THR A 272 38.45 -37.68 13.38
C THR A 272 37.10 -36.97 13.44
N ILE A 273 37.08 -35.68 13.79
CA ILE A 273 35.89 -34.82 13.68
C ILE A 273 36.15 -33.84 12.53
N ASN A 274 35.28 -33.78 11.52
CA ASN A 274 35.31 -32.75 10.48
C ASN A 274 33.87 -32.38 10.15
N ARG A 275 33.47 -31.15 10.46
CA ARG A 275 32.13 -30.65 10.18
C ARG A 275 32.16 -29.24 9.63
N THR A 276 31.39 -29.05 8.57
CA THR A 276 31.18 -27.78 7.89
C THR A 276 29.69 -27.46 7.91
N VAL A 277 29.36 -26.21 8.19
CA VAL A 277 28.03 -25.64 8.02
C VAL A 277 28.10 -24.41 7.14
N ALA A 278 27.03 -24.18 6.40
CA ALA A 278 26.89 -23.01 5.56
C ALA A 278 25.42 -22.58 5.50
N GLY A 279 25.22 -21.27 5.34
CA GLY A 279 23.91 -20.68 5.22
C GLY A 279 23.94 -19.39 4.42
N ASN A 280 22.79 -19.02 3.89
CA ASN A 280 22.56 -17.82 3.10
C ASN A 280 21.33 -17.09 3.62
N SER A 281 21.42 -15.77 3.71
CA SER A 281 20.27 -14.88 3.95
C SER A 281 20.23 -13.87 2.82
N GLN A 282 19.16 -13.88 2.04
CA GLN A 282 18.92 -12.89 1.01
C GLN A 282 17.76 -11.98 1.41
N LEU A 283 18.01 -10.69 1.29
CA LEU A 283 17.02 -9.64 1.47
C LEU A 283 16.76 -9.00 0.11
N SER A 284 15.49 -8.88 -0.27
CA SER A 284 15.07 -8.29 -1.54
C SER A 284 14.07 -7.18 -1.31
N LEU A 285 14.23 -6.07 -2.02
CA LEU A 285 13.29 -4.97 -2.08
C LEU A 285 12.95 -4.73 -3.56
N ASN A 286 11.70 -4.98 -3.91
CA ASN A 286 11.19 -4.89 -5.25
C ASN A 286 10.13 -3.80 -5.35
N LEU A 287 10.05 -3.20 -6.53
CA LEU A 287 9.00 -2.28 -6.88
C LEU A 287 7.98 -3.05 -7.73
N SER A 288 6.81 -3.29 -7.14
CA SER A 288 5.69 -3.91 -7.83
C SER A 288 4.84 -2.83 -8.46
N CYS A 289 4.87 -2.71 -9.78
CA CYS A 289 4.04 -1.74 -10.48
C CYS A 289 2.98 -2.38 -11.35
N SER A 290 1.79 -1.79 -11.32
CA SER A 290 0.64 -2.24 -12.08
C SER A 290 -0.13 -1.07 -12.68
N ARG A 291 -0.78 -1.32 -13.82
CA ARG A 291 -1.67 -0.37 -14.49
C ARG A 291 -2.90 -1.07 -15.03
N TRP A 292 -3.94 -0.30 -15.27
CA TRP A 292 -5.13 -0.79 -15.95
C TRP A 292 -4.92 -0.77 -17.47
N ARG A 293 -5.29 -1.87 -18.14
CA ARG A 293 -5.40 -1.97 -19.60
C ARG A 293 -6.80 -2.38 -19.99
N TYR A 294 -7.34 -1.73 -21.01
CA TYR A 294 -8.65 -2.09 -21.56
C TYR A 294 -8.45 -2.94 -22.80
N TYR A 295 -8.75 -4.23 -22.72
CA TYR A 295 -8.55 -5.17 -23.84
C TYR A 295 -9.81 -5.35 -24.68
N TYR A 296 -10.97 -5.37 -24.04
CA TYR A 296 -12.24 -5.65 -24.70
C TYR A 296 -13.40 -5.00 -23.94
N TRP A 297 -14.57 -5.08 -24.57
CA TRP A 297 -15.78 -4.41 -24.16
C TRP A 297 -16.95 -5.38 -24.27
N TRP A 298 -17.86 -5.35 -23.31
CA TRP A 298 -19.10 -6.12 -23.35
C TRP A 298 -20.32 -5.19 -23.32
N ASP A 299 -21.36 -5.61 -24.03
CA ASP A 299 -22.64 -4.91 -24.01
C ASP A 299 -23.48 -5.49 -22.88
N LEU A 300 -23.88 -4.63 -21.95
CA LEU A 300 -24.77 -4.94 -20.83
C LEU A 300 -26.13 -4.29 -21.07
N ILE A 301 -27.20 -5.02 -20.79
CA ILE A 301 -28.57 -4.52 -20.82
C ILE A 301 -28.85 -3.81 -19.51
N ILE A 302 -29.04 -2.48 -19.57
CA ILE A 302 -29.44 -1.68 -18.43
C ILE A 302 -30.97 -1.52 -18.43
N HIS A 303 -31.58 -1.92 -17.32
CA HIS A 303 -32.99 -1.69 -17.01
C HIS A 303 -33.17 -0.28 -16.42
N ARG A 304 -33.99 0.53 -17.10
CA ARG A 304 -34.38 1.87 -16.64
C ARG A 304 -35.85 2.17 -16.98
N PRO A 305 -36.47 3.21 -16.39
CA PRO A 305 -37.77 3.68 -16.87
C PRO A 305 -37.73 4.00 -18.35
N GLY A 306 -38.69 3.46 -19.10
CA GLY A 306 -38.78 3.66 -20.55
C GLY A 306 -38.10 2.57 -21.39
N GLY A 307 -37.47 1.55 -20.79
CA GLY A 307 -37.10 0.33 -21.51
C GLY A 307 -35.75 -0.30 -21.14
N LEU A 308 -35.30 -1.19 -22.02
CA LEU A 308 -34.02 -1.91 -21.93
C LEU A 308 -33.01 -1.27 -22.88
N PHE A 309 -31.83 -0.93 -22.38
CA PHE A 309 -30.82 -0.22 -23.16
C PHE A 309 -29.51 -1.00 -23.16
N PRO A 310 -29.01 -1.45 -24.33
CA PRO A 310 -27.69 -2.05 -24.42
C PRO A 310 -26.62 -0.96 -24.32
N VAL A 311 -25.71 -1.12 -23.37
CA VAL A 311 -24.63 -0.16 -23.10
C VAL A 311 -23.31 -0.90 -23.05
N ARG A 312 -22.32 -0.35 -23.75
CA ARG A 312 -21.01 -0.97 -23.90
C ARG A 312 -20.07 -0.55 -22.78
N PHE A 313 -19.64 -1.49 -21.96
CA PHE A 313 -18.74 -1.26 -20.82
C PHE A 313 -17.32 -1.79 -21.07
N PRO A 314 -16.29 -1.08 -20.58
CA PRO A 314 -14.92 -1.53 -20.65
C PRO A 314 -14.64 -2.56 -19.55
N PHE A 315 -13.82 -3.57 -19.87
CA PHE A 315 -13.38 -4.58 -18.91
C PHE A 315 -11.86 -4.41 -18.69
N PRO A 316 -11.45 -3.61 -17.68
CA PRO A 316 -10.05 -3.36 -17.41
C PRO A 316 -9.38 -4.58 -16.79
N VAL A 317 -8.26 -4.95 -17.39
CA VAL A 317 -7.31 -5.92 -16.85
C VAL A 317 -6.20 -5.15 -16.16
N LYS A 318 -5.95 -5.47 -14.89
CA LYS A 318 -4.76 -5.02 -14.20
C LYS A 318 -3.58 -5.80 -14.76
N VAL A 319 -2.58 -5.09 -15.28
CA VAL A 319 -1.36 -5.68 -15.85
C VAL A 319 -0.13 -5.12 -15.16
N PRO A 320 0.97 -5.89 -15.07
CA PRO A 320 2.24 -5.34 -14.62
C PRO A 320 2.71 -4.25 -15.59
N CYS A 321 3.37 -3.25 -15.05
CA CYS A 321 4.02 -2.19 -15.82
C CYS A 321 5.41 -1.92 -15.27
N THR A 322 6.25 -1.30 -16.08
CA THR A 322 7.54 -0.80 -15.63
C THR A 322 7.36 0.64 -15.17
N SER A 323 7.83 0.96 -13.97
CA SER A 323 7.88 2.36 -13.54
C SER A 323 8.71 3.18 -14.54
N PRO A 324 8.26 4.38 -14.94
CA PRO A 324 9.12 5.32 -15.67
C PRO A 324 10.22 5.90 -14.76
N CYS A 325 10.19 5.60 -13.46
CA CYS A 325 11.12 6.12 -12.47
C CYS A 325 12.28 5.14 -12.26
N GLN A 326 13.47 5.69 -12.02
CA GLN A 326 14.63 4.89 -11.64
C GLN A 326 14.61 4.72 -10.12
N ALA A 327 14.63 3.49 -9.64
CA ALA A 327 14.81 3.24 -8.22
C ALA A 327 16.31 3.14 -7.90
N ARG A 328 16.73 3.94 -6.92
CA ARG A 328 18.03 3.81 -6.25
C ARG A 328 17.85 2.87 -5.07
N PHE A 329 18.73 1.88 -4.96
CA PHE A 329 18.79 0.95 -3.85
C PHE A 329 20.13 1.10 -3.16
N ASP A 330 20.11 1.63 -1.94
CA ASP A 330 21.24 1.65 -1.04
C ASP A 330 21.22 0.36 -0.23
N HIS A 331 22.32 -0.37 -0.27
CA HIS A 331 22.50 -1.65 0.40
C HIS A 331 23.52 -1.50 1.50
N MET A 332 23.25 -2.11 2.64
CA MET A 332 24.20 -2.24 3.74
C MET A 332 24.38 -3.72 4.03
N GLY A 333 25.64 -4.11 4.25
CA GLY A 333 26.01 -5.43 4.70
C GLY A 333 27.10 -5.33 5.75
N ARG A 334 26.97 -6.13 6.80
CA ARG A 334 28.00 -6.33 7.81
C ARG A 334 28.05 -7.79 8.16
N VAL A 335 29.25 -8.37 8.16
CA VAL A 335 29.51 -9.74 8.55
C VAL A 335 30.59 -9.75 9.62
N SER A 336 30.36 -10.51 10.67
CA SER A 336 31.33 -10.74 11.74
C SER A 336 31.49 -12.23 11.98
N GLY A 337 32.70 -12.61 12.34
CA GLY A 337 33.06 -14.00 12.54
C GLY A 337 34.19 -14.12 13.55
N ARG A 338 34.18 -15.21 14.31
CA ARG A 338 35.26 -15.52 15.25
C ARG A 338 35.54 -17.01 15.27
N THR A 339 36.82 -17.35 15.32
CA THR A 339 37.32 -18.71 15.48
C THR A 339 38.12 -18.80 16.78
N THR A 340 37.93 -19.88 17.52
CA THR A 340 38.70 -20.20 18.72
C THR A 340 39.17 -21.65 18.65
N ILE A 341 40.46 -21.90 18.92
CA ILE A 341 41.10 -23.23 18.89
C ILE A 341 41.94 -23.48 20.14
N SER A 342 42.04 -24.75 20.54
CA SER A 342 42.99 -25.24 21.54
C SER A 342 43.52 -26.63 21.16
N GLY A 343 44.79 -26.91 21.51
CA GLY A 343 45.45 -28.18 21.22
C GLY A 343 45.70 -28.38 19.72
N VAL A 344 45.29 -29.53 19.18
CA VAL A 344 45.52 -29.94 17.78
C VAL A 344 44.34 -29.65 16.83
N ALA A 345 43.34 -28.88 17.28
CA ALA A 345 42.13 -28.61 16.51
C ALA A 345 42.31 -27.44 15.51
N THR A 346 41.51 -27.42 14.45
CA THR A 346 41.39 -26.28 13.53
C THR A 346 39.96 -25.77 13.47
N ALA A 347 39.81 -24.46 13.33
CA ALA A 347 38.55 -23.78 13.09
C ALA A 347 38.74 -22.79 11.93
N ARG A 348 37.73 -22.71 11.07
CA ARG A 348 37.67 -21.81 9.91
C ARG A 348 36.30 -21.15 9.89
N GLU A 349 36.27 -19.84 9.70
CA GLU A 349 35.03 -19.07 9.54
C GLU A 349 35.16 -18.16 8.32
N ALA A 350 34.11 -18.12 7.50
CA ALA A 350 34.04 -17.25 6.34
C ALA A 350 32.68 -16.55 6.28
N GLY A 351 32.71 -15.29 5.85
CA GLY A 351 31.51 -14.48 5.63
C GLY A 351 31.69 -13.65 4.38
N ALA A 352 30.68 -13.67 3.51
CA ALA A 352 30.65 -12.89 2.30
C ALA A 352 29.33 -12.15 2.18
N TRP A 353 29.38 -10.94 1.61
CA TRP A 353 28.20 -10.16 1.30
C TRP A 353 28.28 -9.65 -0.14
N ARG A 354 27.16 -9.79 -0.86
CA ARG A 354 27.02 -9.50 -2.29
C ARG A 354 25.75 -8.71 -2.55
N VAL A 355 25.79 -7.87 -3.57
CA VAL A 355 24.62 -7.17 -4.11
C VAL A 355 24.31 -7.71 -5.50
N ASN A 356 23.04 -8.01 -5.76
CA ASN A 356 22.50 -8.45 -7.06
C ASN A 356 23.27 -9.62 -7.73
N GLY A 357 23.78 -10.56 -6.93
CA GLY A 357 24.50 -11.74 -7.44
C GLY A 357 25.91 -11.47 -8.01
N GLY A 358 26.41 -10.24 -7.88
CA GLY A 358 27.75 -9.85 -8.32
C GLY A 358 28.89 -10.39 -7.45
N SER A 359 30.11 -9.94 -7.73
CA SER A 359 31.29 -10.22 -6.91
C SER A 359 31.08 -9.78 -5.46
N PRO A 360 31.58 -10.54 -4.47
CA PRO A 360 31.44 -10.15 -3.06
C PRO A 360 32.17 -8.85 -2.77
N ILE A 361 31.44 -7.90 -2.20
CA ILE A 361 31.97 -6.62 -1.72
C ILE A 361 32.67 -6.84 -0.38
N ILE A 362 32.09 -7.68 0.48
CA ILE A 362 32.76 -8.21 1.66
C ILE A 362 33.08 -9.67 1.40
N ASN A 363 34.34 -10.05 1.61
CA ASN A 363 34.78 -11.43 1.51
C ASN A 363 35.85 -11.70 2.58
N GLN A 364 35.41 -12.20 3.73
CA GLN A 364 36.26 -12.45 4.88
C GLN A 364 36.44 -13.95 5.09
N LEU A 365 37.67 -14.31 5.46
CA LEU A 365 38.04 -15.68 5.79
C LEU A 365 39.09 -15.65 6.90
N ILE A 366 38.81 -16.34 8.00
CA ILE A 366 39.72 -16.49 9.13
C ILE A 366 39.89 -17.95 9.50
N THR A 367 41.05 -18.24 10.10
CA THR A 367 41.41 -19.56 10.65
C THR A 367 42.12 -19.38 11.99
N GLY A 368 42.04 -20.38 12.87
CA GLY A 368 42.79 -20.39 14.14
C GLY A 368 42.13 -19.56 15.25
N ASN A 369 42.90 -18.76 16.00
CA ASN A 369 42.39 -17.85 17.05
C ASN A 369 42.29 -16.42 16.52
N ASN A 370 41.23 -16.12 15.76
CA ASN A 370 41.10 -14.82 15.10
C ASN A 370 39.62 -14.37 15.01
N ALA A 371 39.40 -13.11 14.63
CA ALA A 371 38.08 -12.54 14.43
C ALA A 371 38.08 -11.53 13.27
N PHE A 372 36.93 -11.32 12.65
CA PHE A 372 36.67 -10.21 11.75
C PHE A 372 35.31 -9.57 12.07
N ASP A 373 35.20 -8.29 11.76
CA ASP A 373 33.95 -7.53 11.74
C ASP A 373 34.08 -6.53 10.60
N ALA A 374 33.41 -6.81 9.49
CA ALA A 374 33.55 -6.06 8.26
C ALA A 374 32.18 -5.58 7.82
N ASP A 375 32.06 -4.29 7.54
CA ASP A 375 30.88 -3.64 6.99
C ASP A 375 31.18 -2.96 5.66
N ALA A 376 30.15 -2.81 4.84
CA ALA A 376 30.21 -2.09 3.59
C ALA A 376 28.82 -1.59 3.21
N ILE A 377 28.82 -0.50 2.44
CA ILE A 377 27.63 0.02 1.76
C ILE A 377 27.87 -0.08 0.26
N ALA A 378 26.82 -0.37 -0.48
CA ALA A 378 26.85 -0.35 -1.94
C ALA A 378 25.54 0.21 -2.49
N VAL A 379 25.64 0.85 -3.65
CA VAL A 379 24.47 1.42 -4.34
C VAL A 379 24.24 0.65 -5.63
N SER A 380 22.98 0.37 -5.93
CA SER A 380 22.57 -0.18 -7.22
C SER A 380 21.34 0.56 -7.73
N PHE A 381 21.19 0.62 -9.04
CA PHE A 381 20.02 1.20 -9.67
C PHE A 381 19.27 0.12 -10.43
N SER A 382 17.94 0.10 -10.28
CA SER A 382 17.06 -0.83 -10.98
C SER A 382 15.69 -0.21 -11.15
N ALA A 383 14.93 -0.62 -12.17
CA ALA A 383 13.55 -0.18 -12.37
C ALA A 383 12.54 -1.07 -11.61
N THR A 384 12.96 -2.25 -11.15
CA THR A 384 12.06 -3.32 -10.68
C THR A 384 12.41 -3.83 -9.28
N GLY A 385 13.66 -3.69 -8.85
CA GLY A 385 14.08 -4.23 -7.56
C GLY A 385 15.57 -4.50 -7.46
N ALA A 386 16.03 -4.68 -6.24
CA ALA A 386 17.37 -5.12 -5.93
C ALA A 386 17.37 -6.06 -4.73
N TYR A 387 18.42 -6.86 -4.62
CA TYR A 387 18.62 -7.76 -3.49
C TYR A 387 20.07 -7.78 -3.07
N ASN A 388 20.30 -8.14 -1.81
CA ASN A 388 21.62 -8.47 -1.31
C ASN A 388 21.57 -9.82 -0.60
N THR A 389 22.74 -10.43 -0.49
CA THR A 389 22.88 -11.78 0.06
C THR A 389 24.10 -11.81 0.95
N VAL A 390 23.88 -12.26 2.18
CA VAL A 390 24.94 -12.71 3.07
C VAL A 390 25.07 -14.22 2.93
N SER A 391 26.30 -14.69 2.73
CA SER A 391 26.68 -16.11 2.72
C SER A 391 27.73 -16.35 3.78
N THR A 392 27.54 -17.34 4.63
CA THR A 392 28.49 -17.67 5.69
C THR A 392 28.79 -19.16 5.71
N SER A 393 30.01 -19.50 6.12
CA SER A 393 30.41 -20.90 6.32
C SER A 393 31.38 -21.04 7.48
N GLY A 394 31.11 -22.00 8.35
CA GLY A 394 31.97 -22.36 9.47
C GLY A 394 32.40 -23.82 9.39
N GLN A 395 33.65 -24.10 9.71
CA GLN A 395 34.22 -25.45 9.75
C GLN A 395 35.06 -25.67 11.00
N VAL A 396 34.91 -26.84 11.61
CA VAL A 396 35.75 -27.33 12.70
C VAL A 396 36.35 -28.69 12.34
N THR A 397 37.64 -28.89 12.62
CA THR A 397 38.34 -30.16 12.41
C THR A 397 39.17 -30.56 13.64
N ILE A 398 39.12 -31.84 14.02
CA ILE A 398 39.98 -32.48 15.03
C ILE A 398 40.60 -33.74 14.41
N PRO A 399 41.94 -33.87 14.36
CA PRO A 399 42.63 -35.03 13.81
C PRO A 399 42.59 -36.25 14.76
N SER A 400 42.84 -37.43 14.21
CA SER A 400 42.68 -38.74 14.88
C SER A 400 43.66 -39.02 16.03
N THR A 401 44.68 -38.21 16.27
CA THR A 401 45.79 -38.50 17.22
C THR A 401 45.73 -37.71 18.55
N SER A 402 44.55 -37.29 19.04
CA SER A 402 44.43 -36.20 20.03
C SER A 402 44.42 -36.60 21.53
N SER A 403 45.33 -36.01 22.33
CA SER A 403 45.29 -36.03 23.81
C SER A 403 44.66 -34.79 24.47
N PHE A 404 44.30 -33.71 23.75
CA PHE A 404 43.35 -32.64 24.17
C PHE A 404 42.92 -31.75 22.98
N ALA A 405 41.63 -31.37 22.83
CA ALA A 405 41.15 -30.57 21.68
C ALA A 405 39.93 -29.70 21.98
N SER A 406 39.80 -28.55 21.30
CA SER A 406 38.57 -27.73 21.20
C SER A 406 38.57 -26.84 19.95
N ALA A 407 37.42 -26.62 19.31
CA ALA A 407 37.25 -25.66 18.22
C ALA A 407 35.86 -25.01 18.29
N ILE A 408 35.76 -23.70 18.08
CA ILE A 408 34.50 -22.94 18.06
C ILE A 408 34.50 -21.98 16.86
N THR A 409 33.39 -21.96 16.13
CA THR A 409 33.06 -20.93 15.15
C THR A 409 31.75 -20.23 15.51
N THR A 410 31.71 -18.92 15.31
CA THR A 410 30.52 -18.09 15.56
C THR A 410 30.42 -17.00 14.51
N ASN A 411 29.20 -16.70 14.08
CA ASN A 411 28.94 -15.70 13.05
C ASN A 411 27.83 -14.71 13.46
N GLY A 412 27.96 -13.49 12.98
CA GLY A 412 26.89 -12.50 12.96
C GLY A 412 26.79 -11.79 11.61
N TYR A 413 25.59 -11.40 11.23
CA TYR A 413 25.37 -10.53 10.09
C TYR A 413 24.31 -9.47 10.36
N ALA A 414 24.42 -8.36 9.63
CA ALA A 414 23.36 -7.38 9.43
C ALA A 414 23.31 -7.04 7.95
N GLN A 415 22.11 -6.91 7.39
CA GLN A 415 21.90 -6.41 6.04
C GLN A 415 20.66 -5.53 5.99
N ALA A 416 20.72 -4.49 5.18
CA ALA A 416 19.58 -3.61 4.93
C ALA A 416 19.56 -3.18 3.46
N ILE A 417 18.36 -2.87 2.97
CA ILE A 417 18.14 -2.25 1.66
C ILE A 417 17.18 -1.10 1.87
N HIS A 418 17.60 0.11 1.47
CA HIS A 418 16.75 1.26 1.35
C HIS A 418 16.51 1.53 -0.15
N GLY A 419 15.25 1.48 -0.56
CA GLY A 419 14.83 1.81 -1.91
C GLY A 419 14.22 3.20 -1.93
N GLN A 420 14.71 4.06 -2.82
CA GLN A 420 14.16 5.38 -3.09
C GLN A 420 13.76 5.45 -4.55
N LEU A 421 12.55 5.95 -4.81
CA LEU A 421 12.06 6.14 -6.17
C LEU A 421 12.30 7.59 -6.60
N THR A 422 13.09 7.79 -7.65
CA THR A 422 13.30 9.12 -8.23
C THR A 422 12.69 9.17 -9.63
N CYS A 423 11.70 10.03 -9.79
CA CYS A 423 11.04 10.25 -11.07
C CYS A 423 11.64 11.51 -11.73
N PRO A 424 12.00 11.48 -13.03
CA PRO A 424 12.57 12.65 -13.70
C PRO A 424 11.68 13.90 -13.69
N GLN A 425 10.37 13.74 -13.47
CA GLN A 425 9.36 14.80 -13.59
C GLN A 425 8.48 14.98 -12.34
N ILE A 426 8.67 14.18 -11.28
CA ILE A 426 7.83 14.20 -10.07
C ILE A 426 8.76 14.13 -8.86
N PRO A 427 8.49 14.86 -7.75
CA PRO A 427 9.25 14.73 -6.51
C PRO A 427 9.41 13.27 -6.10
N ALA A 428 10.59 12.91 -5.59
CA ALA A 428 10.90 11.54 -5.18
C ALA A 428 9.81 11.01 -4.22
N LEU A 429 9.28 9.82 -4.50
CA LEU A 429 8.32 9.19 -3.60
C LEU A 429 9.04 8.71 -2.34
N ALA A 430 8.28 8.62 -1.23
CA ALA A 430 8.80 8.14 0.04
C ALA A 430 9.53 6.80 -0.11
N GLY A 431 10.75 6.74 0.44
CA GLY A 431 11.58 5.55 0.40
C GLY A 431 11.02 4.41 1.25
N ARG A 432 11.50 3.20 1.00
CA ARG A 432 11.22 2.02 1.83
C ARG A 432 12.53 1.40 2.28
N THR A 433 12.73 1.32 3.59
CA THR A 433 13.82 0.55 4.18
C THR A 433 13.30 -0.81 4.63
N VAL A 434 14.05 -1.85 4.31
CA VAL A 434 13.88 -3.18 4.87
C VAL A 434 15.22 -3.66 5.39
N SER A 435 15.21 -4.39 6.50
CA SER A 435 16.42 -4.88 7.14
C SER A 435 16.24 -6.27 7.72
N ASP A 436 17.35 -6.99 7.81
CA ASP A 436 17.45 -8.28 8.45
C ASP A 436 18.81 -8.41 9.16
N TYR A 437 18.83 -9.01 10.34
CA TYR A 437 20.08 -9.30 11.04
C TYR A 437 20.00 -10.61 11.83
N GLY A 438 21.17 -11.15 12.11
CA GLY A 438 21.27 -12.37 12.89
C GLY A 438 22.63 -12.58 13.51
N THR A 439 22.67 -12.85 14.83
CA THR A 439 23.84 -13.40 15.53
C THR A 439 23.52 -14.70 16.26
N THR A 440 24.57 -15.48 16.55
CA THR A 440 24.50 -16.70 17.34
C THR A 440 25.22 -16.65 18.70
N GLN A 441 25.83 -15.50 19.08
CA GLN A 441 26.45 -15.28 20.40
C GLN A 441 25.59 -14.43 21.35
N GLY A 442 25.81 -14.57 22.66
CA GLY A 442 25.16 -13.79 23.71
C GLY A 442 25.51 -12.30 23.66
N THR A 443 24.49 -11.48 23.40
CA THR A 443 24.30 -10.03 23.64
C THR A 443 25.33 -9.00 23.14
N ALA A 444 26.66 -9.20 23.22
CA ALA A 444 27.62 -8.12 22.94
C ALA A 444 27.61 -7.65 21.46
N HIS A 445 27.50 -8.58 20.50
CA HIS A 445 27.46 -8.25 19.07
C HIS A 445 26.04 -8.02 18.52
N GLN A 446 25.00 -8.34 19.29
CA GLN A 446 23.62 -8.15 18.82
C GLN A 446 23.27 -6.67 18.73
N LEU A 447 23.65 -5.89 19.75
CA LEU A 447 23.38 -4.45 19.79
C LEU A 447 24.18 -3.71 18.72
N SER A 448 25.46 -4.05 18.50
CA SER A 448 26.26 -3.36 17.48
C SER A 448 25.74 -3.58 16.05
N LEU A 449 25.31 -4.80 15.72
CA LEU A 449 24.71 -5.12 14.43
C LEU A 449 23.35 -4.44 14.24
N TYR A 450 22.54 -4.40 15.31
CA TYR A 450 21.26 -3.68 15.31
C TYR A 450 21.47 -2.17 15.12
N TRP A 451 22.41 -1.56 15.85
CA TRP A 451 22.70 -0.13 15.72
C TRP A 451 23.19 0.22 14.32
N SER A 452 23.97 -0.63 13.66
CA SER A 452 24.35 -0.38 12.26
C SER A 452 23.16 -0.31 11.29
N ILE A 453 22.10 -1.08 11.55
CA ILE A 453 20.86 -0.99 10.76
C ILE A 453 20.13 0.32 11.06
N VAL A 454 20.09 0.72 12.34
CA VAL A 454 19.46 1.98 12.75
C VAL A 454 20.20 3.18 12.16
N ASP A 455 21.54 3.19 12.24
CA ASP A 455 22.39 4.23 11.68
C ASP A 455 22.24 4.32 10.16
N PHE A 456 22.21 3.17 9.48
CA PHE A 456 21.93 3.11 8.04
C PHE A 456 20.55 3.69 7.71
N ALA A 457 19.51 3.32 8.47
CA ALA A 457 18.16 3.82 8.27
C ALA A 457 18.02 5.33 8.57
N ALA A 458 18.78 5.85 9.54
CA ALA A 458 18.80 7.27 9.90
C ALA A 458 19.59 8.15 8.92
N GLY A 459 20.37 7.54 8.02
CA GLY A 459 21.13 8.22 6.97
C GLY A 459 20.29 8.72 5.79
N PHE A 460 18.97 8.47 5.79
CA PHE A 460 18.01 8.85 4.76
C PHE A 460 16.80 9.52 5.40
#